data_AF-Q9K4V8-F1
#
_entry.id   AF-Q9K4V8-F1
#
_cell.length_a   1.000
_cell.length_b   1.000
_cell.length_c   1.000
_cell.angle_alpha   90.00
_cell.angle_beta   90.00
_cell.angle_gamma   90.00
#
_symmetry.space_group_name_H-M   'P 1'
#
loop_
_entity.id
_entity.type
_entity.pdbx_description
1 polymer ?
#
loop_
_entity_poly.entity_id
_entity_poly.type
_entity_poly.pdbx_seq_one_letter_code
_entity_poly.pdbx_strand_id
1 'polypeptide(L)'
;MSALRLAVLALAAATTLPCLALAETPAALTPPAGLKFYSPPAEAIPGTPGSVIWSRKLVGAAALKGAGSNELVLYRSTSVQGTPIAVSGIVALPKGTAPAGGWPVITWAHGTVGSATSAPPPATPSARRRTSSIRRPTACSMRSSKRAGRS
;
A
#
# COMPACT_ATOMS: atom_id res chain seq x y z
N MET A 1 14.27 -32.04 62.59
CA MET A 1 13.68 -33.40 62.56
C MET A 1 12.41 -33.29 61.72
N SER A 2 12.54 -33.25 60.40
CA SER A 2 12.33 -34.39 59.48
C SER A 2 10.87 -34.87 59.41
N ALA A 3 10.10 -34.22 58.54
CA ALA A 3 8.94 -34.73 57.79
C ALA A 3 8.49 -33.54 56.91
N LEU A 4 8.48 -33.53 55.59
CA LEU A 4 8.20 -34.60 54.64
C LEU A 4 8.76 -34.10 53.29
N ARG A 5 9.81 -34.76 52.77
CA ARG A 5 10.17 -34.68 51.35
C ARG A 5 9.23 -35.64 50.63
N LEU A 6 8.25 -35.18 49.85
CA LEU A 6 7.58 -35.94 48.77
C LEU A 6 6.37 -35.15 48.26
N ALA A 7 6.58 -34.26 47.29
CA ALA A 7 5.56 -33.90 46.28
C ALA A 7 6.26 -33.25 45.08
N VAL A 8 7.35 -33.87 44.60
CA VAL A 8 7.77 -33.72 43.21
C VAL A 8 6.82 -34.60 42.42
N LEU A 9 5.94 -34.01 41.61
CA LEU A 9 5.58 -34.46 40.26
C LEU A 9 4.33 -33.74 39.74
N ALA A 10 4.49 -33.16 38.56
CA ALA A 10 3.47 -33.02 37.53
C ALA A 10 2.30 -32.07 37.79
N LEU A 11 2.43 -30.82 37.31
CA LEU A 11 1.65 -30.43 36.12
C LEU A 11 2.28 -29.23 35.41
N ALA A 12 3.38 -29.50 34.71
CA ALA A 12 3.78 -28.71 33.56
C ALA A 12 2.86 -29.08 32.39
N ALA A 13 1.87 -28.24 32.10
CA ALA A 13 1.11 -28.25 30.84
C ALA A 13 0.59 -26.83 30.60
N ALA A 14 1.40 -25.94 30.03
CA ALA A 14 1.39 -25.70 28.59
C ALA A 14 0.01 -25.21 28.08
N THR A 15 -0.36 -23.97 28.45
CA THR A 15 -1.37 -23.19 27.70
C THR A 15 -0.69 -21.98 27.04
N THR A 16 0.38 -22.24 26.29
CA THR A 16 0.75 -21.33 25.20
C THR A 16 -0.29 -21.52 24.11
N LEU A 17 -1.38 -20.76 24.19
CA LEU A 17 -2.26 -20.49 23.07
C LEU A 17 -1.38 -19.96 21.92
N PRO A 18 -1.16 -20.71 20.83
CA PRO A 18 -0.54 -20.11 19.67
C PRO A 18 -1.61 -19.21 19.07
N CYS A 19 -1.33 -17.90 19.08
CA CYS A 19 -2.04 -16.94 18.25
C CYS A 19 -1.76 -17.33 16.79
N LEU A 20 -2.50 -18.31 16.26
CA LEU A 20 -2.67 -18.46 14.83
C LEU A 20 -3.49 -17.25 14.39
N ALA A 21 -2.79 -16.13 14.20
CA ALA A 21 -3.25 -15.10 13.29
C ALA A 21 -3.28 -15.76 11.92
N LEU A 22 -4.46 -16.26 11.55
CA LEU A 22 -4.82 -16.46 10.16
C LEU A 22 -4.55 -15.12 9.48
N ALA A 23 -3.41 -15.01 8.78
CA ALA A 23 -3.27 -14.01 7.75
C ALA A 23 -4.31 -14.39 6.71
N GLU A 24 -5.55 -13.95 6.92
CA GLU A 24 -6.57 -13.93 5.88
C GLU A 24 -5.91 -13.22 4.72
N THR A 25 -5.50 -14.00 3.71
CA THR A 25 -5.10 -13.44 2.44
C THR A 25 -6.43 -13.07 1.81
N PRO A 26 -6.87 -11.80 1.83
CA PRO A 26 -8.14 -11.45 1.23
C PRO A 26 -8.08 -11.90 -0.22
N ALA A 27 -9.10 -12.65 -0.63
CA ALA A 27 -9.21 -13.20 -1.98
C ALA A 27 -8.90 -12.10 -2.99
N ALA A 28 -7.73 -12.20 -3.61
CA ALA A 28 -7.27 -11.21 -4.56
C ALA A 28 -8.21 -11.26 -5.76
N LEU A 29 -9.02 -10.21 -5.93
CA LEU A 29 -9.73 -9.97 -7.18
C LEU A 29 -8.71 -10.05 -8.32
N THR A 30 -9.06 -10.74 -9.40
CA THR A 30 -8.14 -10.90 -10.54
C THR A 30 -7.68 -9.51 -11.02
N PRO A 31 -6.37 -9.22 -10.99
CA PRO A 31 -5.86 -7.89 -11.30
C PRO A 31 -6.12 -7.57 -12.79
N PRO A 32 -6.66 -6.40 -13.12
CA PRO A 32 -6.81 -6.01 -14.52
C PRO A 32 -5.43 -5.78 -15.17
N ALA A 33 -5.34 -6.09 -16.46
CA ALA A 33 -4.14 -5.86 -17.24
C ALA A 33 -3.90 -4.36 -17.52
N GLY A 34 -2.66 -4.00 -17.82
CA GLY A 34 -2.28 -2.65 -18.21
C GLY A 34 -2.49 -1.61 -17.09
N LEU A 35 -2.87 -0.39 -17.48
CA LEU A 35 -3.02 0.77 -16.60
C LEU A 35 -4.30 0.73 -15.75
N LYS A 36 -5.30 -0.09 -16.11
CA LYS A 36 -6.52 -0.28 -15.31
C LYS A 36 -6.20 -0.79 -13.90
N PHE A 37 -5.03 -1.39 -13.71
CA PHE A 37 -4.49 -1.77 -12.40
C PHE A 37 -4.37 -0.58 -11.42
N TYR A 38 -4.21 0.65 -11.89
CA TYR A 38 -4.10 1.83 -11.03
C TYR A 38 -5.45 2.52 -10.77
N SER A 39 -6.53 2.02 -11.35
CA SER A 39 -7.87 2.61 -11.25
C SER A 39 -8.86 1.54 -10.74
N PRO A 40 -8.80 1.22 -9.44
CA PRO A 40 -9.77 0.31 -8.85
C PRO A 40 -11.17 0.89 -8.86
N PRO A 41 -12.20 0.03 -8.92
CA PRO A 41 -13.58 0.45 -8.74
C PRO A 41 -13.74 1.10 -7.35
N ALA A 42 -14.60 2.11 -7.25
CA ALA A 42 -14.71 2.94 -6.05
C ALA A 42 -15.11 2.12 -4.81
N GLU A 43 -15.83 1.03 -5.01
CA GLU A 43 -16.30 0.10 -3.99
C GLU A 43 -15.16 -0.71 -3.37
N ALA A 44 -14.03 -0.86 -4.08
CA ALA A 44 -12.87 -1.59 -3.59
C ALA A 44 -11.93 -0.72 -2.74
N ILE A 45 -12.10 0.60 -2.73
CA ILE A 45 -11.21 1.54 -2.02
C ILE A 45 -11.50 1.60 -0.51
N PRO A 46 -12.77 1.66 -0.05
CA PRO A 46 -13.09 1.51 1.37
C PRO A 46 -12.60 0.17 1.91
N GLY A 47 -12.06 0.17 3.13
CA GLY A 47 -11.60 -1.02 3.82
C GLY A 47 -10.46 -0.74 4.78
N THR A 48 -9.92 -1.80 5.38
CA THR A 48 -8.82 -1.70 6.35
C THR A 48 -7.55 -1.17 5.67
N PRO A 49 -6.93 -0.09 6.19
CA PRO A 49 -5.63 0.37 5.70
C PRO A 49 -4.59 -0.75 5.76
N GLY A 50 -3.77 -0.87 4.71
CA GLY A 50 -2.78 -1.93 4.53
C GLY A 50 -3.31 -3.18 3.84
N SER A 51 -4.63 -3.36 3.72
CA SER A 51 -5.19 -4.50 2.99
C SER A 51 -4.99 -4.39 1.48
N VAL A 52 -4.75 -5.52 0.82
CA VAL A 52 -4.49 -5.60 -0.61
C VAL A 52 -5.82 -5.54 -1.39
N ILE A 53 -5.81 -4.79 -2.50
CA ILE A 53 -6.88 -4.77 -3.51
C ILE A 53 -6.52 -5.77 -4.62
N TRP A 54 -5.34 -5.59 -5.21
CA TRP A 54 -4.83 -6.40 -6.32
C TRP A 54 -3.34 -6.67 -6.14
N SER A 55 -2.87 -7.82 -6.60
CA SER A 55 -1.45 -8.11 -6.77
C SER A 55 -1.21 -8.79 -8.11
N ARG A 56 -0.09 -8.47 -8.76
CA ARG A 56 0.37 -9.18 -9.95
C ARG A 56 1.88 -9.24 -10.00
N LYS A 57 2.39 -10.30 -10.63
CA LYS A 57 3.82 -10.45 -10.87
C LYS A 57 4.38 -9.25 -11.63
N LEU A 58 5.42 -8.65 -11.07
CA LEU A 58 6.17 -7.56 -11.68
C LEU A 58 7.37 -8.12 -12.45
N VAL A 59 7.49 -7.66 -13.69
CA VAL A 59 8.62 -7.97 -14.59
C VAL A 59 9.17 -6.67 -15.18
N GLY A 60 10.40 -6.71 -15.68
CA GLY A 60 11.04 -5.56 -16.33
C GLY A 60 11.91 -4.71 -15.41
N ALA A 61 12.14 -3.45 -15.79
CA ALA A 61 13.16 -2.59 -15.19
C ALA A 61 12.92 -2.26 -13.70
N ALA A 62 11.67 -2.25 -13.25
CA ALA A 62 11.31 -1.97 -11.87
C ALA A 62 11.45 -3.19 -10.94
N ALA A 63 11.66 -4.40 -11.49
CA ALA A 63 11.82 -5.61 -10.70
C ALA A 63 13.25 -5.73 -10.15
N LEU A 64 13.38 -6.11 -8.88
CA LEU A 64 14.67 -6.38 -8.26
C LEU A 64 15.24 -7.70 -8.81
N LYS A 65 16.35 -7.61 -9.57
CA LYS A 65 16.98 -8.78 -10.23
C LYS A 65 17.45 -9.87 -9.26
N GLY A 66 17.81 -9.49 -8.03
CA GLY A 66 18.26 -10.43 -6.99
C GLY A 66 17.15 -11.19 -6.28
N ALA A 67 15.90 -10.72 -6.38
CA ALA A 67 14.76 -11.33 -5.71
C ALA A 67 14.34 -12.66 -6.35
N GLY A 68 13.68 -13.52 -5.57
CA GLY A 68 13.03 -14.73 -6.09
C GLY A 68 11.76 -14.41 -6.86
N SER A 69 10.98 -13.43 -6.37
CA SER A 69 9.85 -12.87 -7.10
C SER A 69 9.68 -11.39 -6.77
N ASN A 70 8.98 -10.68 -7.66
CA ASN A 70 8.58 -9.30 -7.46
C ASN A 70 7.09 -9.20 -7.73
N GLU A 71 6.36 -8.55 -6.84
CA GLU A 71 4.92 -8.33 -6.94
C GLU A 71 4.64 -6.83 -6.99
N LEU A 72 3.84 -6.41 -7.97
CA LEU A 72 3.22 -5.10 -7.96
C LEU A 72 1.90 -5.22 -7.21
N VAL A 73 1.75 -4.44 -6.15
CA VAL A 73 0.60 -4.50 -5.24
C VAL A 73 -0.13 -3.17 -5.28
N LEU A 74 -1.45 -3.22 -5.36
CA LEU A 74 -2.34 -2.09 -5.08
C LEU A 74 -3.01 -2.35 -3.74
N TYR A 75 -2.86 -1.45 -2.78
CA TYR A 75 -3.36 -1.61 -1.41
C TYR A 75 -4.09 -0.36 -0.93
N ARG A 76 -4.92 -0.54 0.10
CA ARG A 76 -5.70 0.53 0.72
C ARG A 76 -4.82 1.33 1.67
N SER A 77 -4.90 2.65 1.61
CA SER A 77 -4.22 3.56 2.50
C SER A 77 -5.11 4.75 2.83
N THR A 78 -4.59 5.67 3.64
CA THR A 78 -5.29 6.87 4.07
C THR A 78 -4.53 8.09 3.54
N SER A 79 -5.25 9.01 2.90
CA SER A 79 -4.67 10.28 2.45
C SER A 79 -4.27 11.16 3.63
N VAL A 80 -3.51 12.22 3.35
CA VAL A 80 -3.18 13.22 4.39
C VAL A 80 -4.41 13.95 4.93
N GLN A 81 -5.54 13.91 4.21
CA GLN A 81 -6.84 14.44 4.63
C GLN A 81 -7.70 13.39 5.35
N GLY A 82 -7.19 12.19 5.62
CA GLY A 82 -7.94 11.14 6.30
C GLY A 82 -8.89 10.33 5.41
N THR A 83 -8.86 10.53 4.09
CA THR A 83 -9.77 9.83 3.16
C THR A 83 -9.17 8.50 2.68
N PRO A 84 -9.96 7.41 2.54
CA PRO A 84 -9.50 6.16 1.94
C PRO A 84 -9.00 6.38 0.51
N ILE A 85 -7.82 5.85 0.19
CA ILE A 85 -7.19 5.91 -1.13
C ILE A 85 -6.55 4.57 -1.49
N ALA A 86 -6.37 4.31 -2.79
CA ALA A 86 -5.55 3.21 -3.27
C ALA A 86 -4.14 3.69 -3.58
N VAL A 87 -3.13 2.93 -3.14
CA VAL A 87 -1.70 3.22 -3.35
C VAL A 87 -1.04 2.00 -3.98
N SER A 88 -0.12 2.21 -4.92
CA SER A 88 0.67 1.12 -5.52
C SER A 88 2.05 1.02 -4.90
N GLY A 89 2.55 -0.20 -4.72
CA GLY A 89 3.91 -0.48 -4.26
C GLY A 89 4.48 -1.76 -4.88
N ILE A 90 5.76 -1.99 -4.66
CA ILE A 90 6.47 -3.18 -5.12
C ILE A 90 6.92 -3.98 -3.91
N VAL A 91 6.68 -5.29 -3.91
CA VAL A 91 7.15 -6.23 -2.89
C VAL A 91 8.11 -7.20 -3.56
N ALA A 92 9.35 -7.24 -3.09
CA ALA A 92 10.37 -8.18 -3.57
C ALA A 92 10.56 -9.29 -2.53
N LEU A 93 10.31 -10.53 -2.93
CA LEU A 93 10.44 -11.70 -2.05
C LEU A 93 11.82 -12.37 -2.27
N PRO A 94 12.54 -12.74 -1.21
CA PRO A 94 13.80 -13.47 -1.33
C PRO A 94 13.65 -14.84 -2.01
N LYS A 95 14.77 -15.38 -2.49
CA LYS A 95 14.82 -16.77 -2.98
C LYS A 95 14.81 -17.75 -1.81
N GLY A 96 14.19 -18.92 -2.00
CA GLY A 96 14.18 -20.00 -1.03
C GLY A 96 12.99 -19.97 -0.06
N THR A 97 13.07 -20.81 0.97
CA THR A 97 12.00 -20.99 1.96
C THR A 97 12.14 -19.99 3.10
N ALA A 98 11.01 -19.42 3.54
CA ALA A 98 11.01 -18.50 4.68
C ALA A 98 11.51 -19.21 5.95
N PRO A 99 12.39 -18.58 6.75
CA PRO A 99 12.85 -19.13 8.02
C PRO A 99 11.72 -19.13 9.07
N ALA A 100 11.93 -19.86 10.17
CA ALA A 100 11.01 -19.81 11.31
C ALA A 100 10.95 -18.37 11.86
N GLY A 101 9.77 -17.76 11.81
CA GLY A 101 9.56 -16.34 12.14
C GLY A 101 9.42 -15.40 10.94
N GLY A 102 9.59 -15.90 9.72
CA GLY A 102 9.41 -15.12 8.49
C GLY A 102 10.65 -14.35 8.04
N TRP A 103 10.57 -13.71 6.87
CA TRP A 103 11.66 -12.88 6.36
C TRP A 103 11.75 -11.55 7.13
N PRO A 104 12.95 -11.02 7.39
CA PRO A 104 13.09 -9.64 7.82
C PRO A 104 12.52 -8.70 6.75
N VAL A 105 11.82 -7.65 7.20
CA VAL A 105 11.16 -6.69 6.32
C VAL A 105 11.99 -5.41 6.26
N ILE A 106 12.31 -4.96 5.05
CA ILE A 106 13.00 -3.70 4.79
C ILE A 106 12.10 -2.85 3.90
N THR A 107 11.89 -1.60 4.29
CA THR A 107 11.12 -0.63 3.50
C THR A 107 12.07 0.42 2.92
N TRP A 108 11.87 0.73 1.64
CA TRP A 108 12.61 1.79 0.96
C TRP A 108 11.64 2.65 0.15
N ALA A 109 11.91 3.94 0.11
CA ALA A 109 11.23 4.88 -0.78
C ALA A 109 12.19 5.29 -1.89
N HIS A 110 11.68 5.45 -3.11
CA HIS A 110 12.44 6.13 -4.14
C HIS A 110 12.69 7.59 -3.71
N GLY A 111 13.78 8.20 -4.17
CA GLY A 111 13.98 9.65 -4.02
C GLY A 111 12.81 10.43 -4.62
N THR A 112 12.65 11.70 -4.27
CA THR A 112 11.52 12.53 -4.71
C THR A 112 11.42 12.57 -6.24
N VAL A 113 10.42 11.90 -6.80
CA VAL A 113 10.04 12.02 -8.22
C VAL A 113 8.83 12.94 -8.29
N GLY A 114 8.86 13.95 -9.16
CA GLY A 114 7.74 14.89 -9.31
C GLY A 114 6.43 14.17 -9.61
N SER A 115 5.33 14.61 -8.98
CA SER A 115 4.00 14.04 -9.22
C SER A 115 3.44 14.53 -10.56
N ALA A 116 3.51 13.68 -11.59
CA ALA A 116 2.77 13.85 -12.83
C ALA A 116 1.67 12.79 -12.90
N THR A 117 0.59 12.98 -12.15
CA THR A 117 -0.56 12.07 -12.20
C THR A 117 -1.37 12.35 -13.47
N SER A 118 -1.37 11.39 -14.41
CA SER A 118 -2.28 11.41 -15.59
C SER A 118 -3.67 10.84 -15.27
N ALA A 119 -3.89 10.28 -14.07
CA ALA A 119 -5.15 9.65 -13.71
C ALA A 119 -6.14 10.68 -13.11
N PRO A 120 -7.39 10.76 -13.60
CA PRO A 120 -8.41 11.56 -12.96
C PRO A 120 -8.71 11.01 -11.55
N PRO A 121 -9.07 11.87 -10.59
CA PRO A 121 -9.47 11.43 -9.26
C PRO A 121 -10.66 10.46 -9.36
N PRO A 122 -10.75 9.45 -8.47
CA PRO A 122 -11.91 8.56 -8.44
C PRO A 122 -13.18 9.39 -8.25
N ALA A 123 -14.20 9.08 -9.05
CA ALA A 123 -15.48 9.77 -9.00
C ALA A 123 -16.15 9.49 -7.64
N THR A 124 -16.15 10.47 -6.75
CA THR A 124 -16.97 10.41 -5.53
C THR A 124 -18.42 10.75 -5.89
N PRO A 125 -19.40 9.90 -5.55
CA PRO A 125 -20.80 10.20 -5.80
C PRO A 125 -21.36 11.08 -4.68
N SER A 126 -21.01 12.38 -4.67
CA SER A 126 -21.87 13.46 -4.16
C SER A 126 -21.10 14.78 -4.03
N ALA A 127 -21.36 15.69 -4.97
CA ALA A 127 -21.39 17.11 -4.65
C ALA A 127 -22.55 17.70 -5.42
N ARG A 128 -23.68 17.83 -4.71
CA ARG A 128 -24.84 18.63 -5.08
C ARG A 128 -24.34 19.91 -5.75
N ARG A 129 -24.65 20.04 -7.03
CA ARG A 129 -24.38 21.22 -7.87
C ARG A 129 -24.98 22.45 -7.19
N ARG A 130 -24.21 23.13 -6.33
CA ARG A 130 -24.53 24.48 -5.90
C ARG A 130 -24.02 25.40 -6.99
N THR A 131 -24.92 25.70 -7.92
CA THR A 131 -24.75 26.83 -8.84
C THR A 131 -24.78 28.10 -7.99
N SER A 132 -23.64 28.55 -7.47
CA SER A 132 -23.48 29.95 -7.06
C SER A 132 -22.68 30.65 -8.13
N SER A 133 -23.37 31.50 -8.89
CA SER A 133 -22.79 32.40 -9.86
C SER A 133 -21.58 33.15 -9.28
N ILE A 134 -20.39 32.84 -9.77
CA ILE A 134 -19.23 33.72 -9.57
C ILE A 134 -19.08 34.52 -10.86
N ARG A 135 -19.44 35.80 -10.73
CA ARG A 135 -19.11 36.85 -11.69
C ARG A 135 -17.60 36.82 -11.96
N ARG A 136 -17.23 36.91 -13.23
CA ARG A 136 -15.86 37.21 -13.67
C ARG A 136 -15.39 38.52 -13.02
N PRO A 137 -14.10 38.59 -12.65
CA PRO A 137 -13.32 39.73 -13.10
C PRO A 137 -12.01 39.27 -13.77
N THR A 138 -11.86 39.76 -15.00
CA THR A 138 -10.66 40.36 -15.59
C THR A 138 -9.27 39.81 -15.23
N ALA A 139 -8.65 39.19 -16.23
CA ALA A 139 -7.23 39.21 -16.59
C ALA A 139 -6.21 39.70 -15.55
N CYS A 140 -5.26 38.82 -15.20
CA CYS A 140 -3.90 39.24 -14.90
C CYS A 140 -2.93 38.39 -15.74
N SER A 141 -2.50 38.99 -16.86
CA SER A 141 -1.37 38.54 -17.66
C SER A 141 -0.09 38.95 -16.94
N MET A 142 0.71 37.99 -16.45
CA MET A 142 2.13 38.22 -16.16
C MET A 142 3.00 37.21 -16.89
N ARG A 143 3.37 37.63 -18.10
CA ARG A 143 4.57 37.23 -18.83
C ARG A 143 5.79 37.59 -17.98
N SER A 144 6.50 36.61 -17.42
CA SER A 144 7.84 36.82 -16.87
C SER A 144 8.86 36.20 -17.83
N SER A 145 9.47 37.07 -18.63
CA SER A 145 10.64 36.78 -19.44
C SER A 145 11.89 36.86 -18.55
N LYS A 146 12.66 35.79 -18.42
CA LYS A 146 14.08 35.89 -18.02
C LYS A 146 14.98 35.21 -19.04
N ARG A 147 15.26 36.04 -20.04
CA ARG A 147 16.37 36.14 -20.99
C ARG A 147 17.53 35.15 -20.82
N ALA A 148 17.84 34.49 -21.93
CA ALA A 148 19.05 33.73 -22.21
C ALA A 148 20.32 34.60 -22.26
N GLY A 149 21.45 34.00 -21.89
CA GLY A 149 22.74 34.04 -22.59
C GLY A 149 23.40 35.38 -22.97
N ARG A 150 24.58 35.61 -22.38
CA ARG A 150 25.83 36.11 -23.00
C ARG A 150 26.96 35.77 -22.00
N SER A 151 27.90 34.92 -22.40
CA SER A 151 29.21 35.28 -22.98
C SER A 151 30.12 35.92 -21.96
#